data_AF-A0A933K8D8-F1
#
_entry.id   AF-A0A933K8D8-F1
#
_cell.length_a   1.000
_cell.length_b   1.000
_cell.length_c   1.000
_cell.angle_alpha   90.00
_cell.angle_beta   90.00
_cell.angle_gamma   90.00
#
_symmetry.space_group_name_H-M   'P 1'
#
loop_
_entity.id
_entity.type
_entity.pdbx_description
1 polymer ?
#
loop_
_entity_poly.entity_id
_entity_poly.type
_entity_poly.pdbx_seq_one_letter_code
_entity_poly.pdbx_strand_id
1 'polypeptide(L)'
;MDFRRPDPVARLARFRHLAVQSLVDQVGEARKVLTREETTLGDLEQCFRRQAKLARAGLGAGSMMDGAILGLEGLAGLKARIRAQHERVDAAQRELLRLRQAALKARELEKGTSDLARRRQLARQVEVDRRENRRLEETHRELRHSSDPTRSP
;
A
#
# COMPACT_ATOMS: atom_id res chain seq x y z
N MET A 1 -8.00 16.80 34.15
CA MET A 1 -7.77 16.14 32.85
C MET A 1 -6.98 17.10 31.98
N ASP A 2 -5.72 16.79 31.71
CA ASP A 2 -4.77 17.68 31.04
C ASP A 2 -5.03 17.69 29.51
N PHE A 3 -5.54 18.81 28.99
CA PHE A 3 -5.95 18.97 27.57
C PHE A 3 -4.76 19.06 26.59
N ARG A 4 -3.51 19.07 27.09
CA ARG A 4 -2.30 19.30 26.27
C ARG A 4 -1.74 18.05 25.59
N ARG A 5 -2.20 16.84 25.94
CA ARG A 5 -1.70 15.61 25.30
C ARG A 5 -2.57 15.22 24.11
N PRO A 6 -1.99 15.10 22.89
CA PRO A 6 -2.75 14.67 21.72
C PRO A 6 -3.35 13.28 21.96
N ASP A 7 -4.64 13.13 21.63
CA ASP A 7 -5.41 11.90 21.83
C ASP A 7 -4.59 10.69 21.30
N PRO A 8 -4.24 9.72 22.17
CA PRO A 8 -3.42 8.57 21.78
C PRO A 8 -4.04 7.79 20.61
N VAL A 9 -5.37 7.73 20.52
CA VAL A 9 -6.07 7.04 19.43
C VAL A 9 -5.95 7.83 18.12
N ALA A 10 -6.06 9.16 18.18
CA ALA A 10 -5.87 10.00 17.00
C ALA A 10 -4.42 9.94 16.47
N ARG A 11 -3.43 9.85 17.37
CA ARG A 11 -2.02 9.62 16.99
C ARG A 11 -1.83 8.27 16.32
N LEU A 12 -2.41 7.21 16.89
CA LEU A 12 -2.34 5.87 16.32
C LEU A 12 -3.01 5.80 14.94
N ALA A 13 -4.16 6.45 14.75
CA ALA A 13 -4.84 6.52 13.46
C ALA A 13 -3.98 7.19 12.39
N ARG A 14 -3.32 8.31 12.73
CA ARG A 14 -2.38 8.99 11.81
C ARG A 14 -1.17 8.11 11.46
N PHE A 15 -0.59 7.44 12.45
CA PHE A 15 0.53 6.53 12.21
C PHE A 15 0.14 5.38 11.27
N ARG A 16 -1.05 4.79 11.48
CA ARG A 16 -1.56 3.72 10.61
C ARG A 16 -1.85 4.21 9.19
N HIS A 17 -2.40 5.42 9.05
CA HIS A 17 -2.60 6.05 7.75
C HIS A 17 -1.28 6.17 6.96
N LEU A 18 -0.22 6.68 7.61
CA LEU A 18 1.11 6.78 7.00
C LEU A 18 1.70 5.41 6.66
N ALA A 19 1.50 4.40 7.52
CA ALA A 19 1.94 3.04 7.25
C ALA A 19 1.23 2.43 6.01
N VAL A 20 -0.09 2.69 5.86
CA VAL A 20 -0.84 2.28 4.67
C VAL A 20 -0.32 2.97 3.42
N GLN A 21 -0.09 4.28 3.47
CA GLN A 21 0.49 5.03 2.34
C GLN A 21 1.85 4.44 1.93
N SER A 22 2.74 4.21 2.90
CA SER A 22 4.05 3.61 2.63
C SER A 22 3.94 2.24 1.96
N LEU A 23 3.00 1.39 2.39
CA LEU A 23 2.76 0.09 1.76
C LEU A 23 2.18 0.22 0.34
N VAL A 24 1.31 1.19 0.10
CA VAL A 24 0.77 1.47 -1.24
C VAL A 24 1.88 1.90 -2.18
N ASP A 25 2.81 2.75 -1.72
CA ASP A 25 3.97 3.16 -2.49
C ASP A 25 4.88 1.97 -2.82
N GLN A 26 5.13 1.10 -1.84
CA GLN A 26 5.89 -0.14 -2.05
C GLN A 26 5.23 -1.08 -3.06
N VAL A 27 3.90 -1.21 -3.05
CA VAL A 27 3.16 -1.95 -4.08
C VAL A 27 3.36 -1.33 -5.46
N GLY A 28 3.36 0.00 -5.55
CA GLY A 28 3.66 0.74 -6.77
C GLY A 28 5.05 0.42 -7.33
N GLU A 29 6.08 0.46 -6.48
CA GLU A 29 7.45 0.12 -6.87
C GLU A 29 7.61 -1.35 -7.27
N ALA A 30 7.05 -2.27 -6.49
CA ALA A 30 7.07 -3.70 -6.82
C ALA A 30 6.40 -4.00 -8.17
N ARG A 31 5.33 -3.28 -8.52
CA ARG A 31 4.69 -3.39 -9.83
C ARG A 31 5.62 -2.93 -10.96
N LYS A 32 6.35 -1.82 -10.77
CA LYS A 32 7.33 -1.34 -11.75
C LYS A 32 8.45 -2.36 -11.96
N VAL A 33 8.94 -2.97 -10.88
CA VAL A 33 9.93 -4.05 -10.94
C VAL A 33 9.39 -5.22 -11.75
N LEU A 34 8.20 -5.73 -11.41
CA LEU A 34 7.59 -6.84 -12.14
C LEU A 34 7.47 -6.55 -13.65
N THR A 35 6.98 -5.37 -14.02
CA THR A 35 6.88 -4.97 -15.42
C THR A 35 8.23 -4.95 -16.14
N ARG A 36 9.31 -4.50 -15.47
CA ARG A 36 10.67 -4.53 -16.03
C ARG A 36 11.16 -5.96 -16.24
N GLU A 37 10.93 -6.85 -15.28
CA GLU A 37 11.34 -8.25 -15.38
C GLU A 37 10.56 -8.99 -16.48
N GLU A 38 9.25 -8.73 -16.62
CA GLU A 38 8.40 -9.29 -17.69
C GLU A 38 8.82 -8.77 -19.08
N THR A 39 9.15 -7.48 -19.19
CA THR A 39 9.67 -6.90 -20.44
C THR A 39 10.98 -7.57 -20.84
N THR A 40 11.92 -7.69 -19.89
CA THR A 40 13.20 -8.35 -20.11
C THR A 40 13.03 -9.81 -20.53
N LEU A 41 12.09 -10.53 -19.93
CA LEU A 41 11.75 -11.89 -20.32
C LEU A 41 11.26 -11.94 -21.77
N GLY A 42 10.31 -11.07 -22.14
CA GLY A 42 9.78 -10.98 -23.50
C GLY A 42 10.87 -10.71 -24.55
N ASP A 43 11.82 -9.84 -24.23
CA ASP A 43 12.97 -9.54 -25.11
C ASP A 43 13.88 -10.77 -25.28
N LEU A 44 14.18 -11.49 -24.19
CA LEU A 44 14.98 -12.72 -24.24
C LEU A 44 14.29 -13.82 -25.07
N GLU A 45 12.99 -14.01 -24.88
CA GLU A 45 12.20 -14.97 -25.66
C GLU A 45 12.13 -14.59 -27.15
N GLN A 46 12.04 -13.30 -27.45
CA GLN A 46 12.08 -12.82 -28.83
C GLN A 46 13.47 -13.08 -29.45
N CYS A 47 14.54 -12.77 -28.72
CA CYS A 47 15.91 -13.06 -29.15
C CYS A 47 16.10 -14.56 -29.43
N PHE A 48 15.61 -15.41 -28.53
CA PHE A 48 15.69 -16.86 -28.67
C PHE A 48 14.96 -17.36 -29.92
N ARG A 49 13.74 -16.86 -30.16
CA ARG A 49 12.98 -17.18 -31.37
C ARG A 49 13.70 -16.75 -32.65
N ARG A 50 14.36 -15.59 -32.66
CA ARG A 50 15.14 -15.11 -33.82
C ARG A 50 16.37 -15.99 -34.05
N GLN A 51 17.16 -16.28 -33.02
CA GLN A 51 18.34 -17.14 -33.13
C GLN A 51 17.98 -18.57 -33.54
N ALA A 52 16.89 -19.13 -32.98
CA ALA A 52 16.43 -20.47 -33.34
C ALA A 52 16.01 -20.57 -34.81
N LYS A 53 15.39 -19.51 -35.36
CA LYS A 53 15.07 -19.42 -36.80
C LYS A 53 16.33 -19.39 -37.66
N LEU A 54 17.33 -18.58 -37.28
CA LEU A 54 18.60 -18.48 -38.01
C LEU A 54 19.38 -19.80 -37.99
N ALA A 55 19.45 -20.45 -36.83
CA ALA A 55 20.11 -21.75 -36.71
C ALA A 55 19.45 -22.82 -37.61
N ARG A 56 18.10 -22.85 -37.66
CA ARG A 56 17.36 -23.75 -38.57
C ARG A 56 17.62 -23.44 -40.05
N ALA A 57 17.71 -22.16 -40.42
CA ALA A 57 18.00 -21.75 -41.79
C ALA A 57 19.44 -22.11 -42.21
N GLY A 58 20.42 -21.92 -41.32
CA GLY A 58 21.83 -22.26 -41.57
C GLY A 58 22.08 -23.77 -41.71
N LEU A 59 21.37 -24.59 -40.92
CA LEU A 59 21.42 -26.06 -41.02
C LEU A 59 20.86 -26.58 -42.37
N GLY A 60 19.95 -25.84 -43.01
CA GLY A 60 19.40 -26.20 -44.32
C GLY A 60 20.29 -25.82 -45.52
N ALA A 61 21.31 -24.98 -45.32
CA ALA A 61 22.14 -24.42 -46.38
C ALA A 61 23.49 -25.15 -46.57
N GLY A 62 23.74 -26.26 -45.86
CA GLY A 62 24.94 -27.09 -46.03
C GLY A 62 26.26 -26.44 -45.57
N SER A 63 26.24 -25.31 -44.85
CA SER A 63 27.46 -24.62 -44.44
C SER A 63 27.98 -25.05 -43.05
N MET A 64 29.23 -25.50 -43.03
CA MET A 64 30.18 -25.63 -41.89
C MET A 64 29.61 -26.01 -40.51
N MET A 65 29.91 -27.25 -40.11
CA MET A 65 29.62 -27.87 -38.80
C MET A 65 29.92 -26.96 -37.60
N ASP A 66 30.99 -26.17 -37.65
CA ASP A 66 31.43 -25.30 -36.55
C ASP A 66 30.48 -24.12 -36.29
N GLY A 67 29.88 -23.55 -37.34
CA GLY A 67 28.90 -22.46 -37.22
C GLY A 67 27.57 -22.93 -36.62
N ALA A 68 27.19 -24.18 -36.89
CA ALA A 68 26.01 -24.81 -36.30
C ALA A 68 26.21 -25.11 -34.80
N ILE A 69 27.41 -25.58 -34.40
CA ILE A 69 27.75 -25.86 -32.99
C ILE A 69 27.75 -24.57 -32.16
N LEU A 70 28.41 -23.51 -32.64
CA LEU A 70 28.41 -22.19 -31.97
C LEU A 70 27.00 -21.59 -31.84
N GLY A 71 26.14 -21.78 -32.85
CA GLY A 71 24.74 -21.36 -32.80
C GLY A 71 23.91 -22.12 -31.75
N LEU A 72 24.19 -23.41 -31.54
CA LEU A 72 23.50 -24.23 -30.55
C LEU A 72 23.96 -23.92 -29.11
N GLU A 73 25.26 -23.67 -28.90
CA GLU A 73 25.78 -23.22 -27.60
C GLU A 73 25.21 -21.85 -27.21
N GLY A 74 25.12 -20.91 -28.16
CA GLY A 74 24.47 -19.62 -27.94
C GLY A 74 22.99 -19.75 -27.54
N LEU A 75 22.26 -20.67 -28.17
CA LEU A 75 20.87 -20.98 -27.82
C LEU A 75 20.73 -21.62 -26.44
N ALA A 76 21.64 -22.51 -26.06
CA ALA A 76 21.65 -23.13 -24.73
C ALA A 76 21.89 -22.08 -23.63
N GLY A 77 22.86 -21.17 -23.83
CA GLY A 77 23.11 -20.05 -22.92
C GLY A 77 21.91 -19.11 -22.81
N LEU A 78 21.25 -18.81 -23.94
CA LEU A 78 20.05 -17.97 -23.93
C LEU A 78 18.86 -18.64 -23.24
N LYS A 79 18.69 -19.95 -23.39
CA LYS A 79 17.67 -20.74 -22.67
C LYS A 79 17.91 -20.72 -21.16
N ALA A 80 19.16 -20.81 -20.71
CA ALA A 80 19.50 -20.68 -19.29
C ALA A 80 19.16 -19.28 -18.75
N ARG A 81 19.45 -18.22 -19.52
CA ARG A 81 19.08 -16.84 -19.17
C ARG A 81 17.56 -16.65 -19.08
N ILE A 82 16.79 -17.23 -20.01
CA ILE A 82 15.32 -17.20 -19.96
C ILE A 82 14.79 -17.88 -18.69
N ARG A 83 15.33 -19.05 -18.32
CA ARG A 83 14.95 -19.74 -17.08
C ARG A 83 15.23 -18.89 -15.84
N ALA A 84 16.44 -18.33 -15.73
CA ALA A 84 16.79 -17.45 -14.63
C ALA A 84 15.89 -16.19 -14.60
N GLN A 85 15.49 -15.68 -15.76
CA GLN A 85 14.59 -14.54 -15.85
C GLN A 85 13.16 -14.88 -15.42
N HIS A 86 12.66 -16.07 -15.73
CA HIS A 86 11.39 -16.56 -15.18
C HIS A 86 11.41 -16.61 -13.64
N GLU A 87 12.48 -17.12 -13.05
CA GLU A 87 12.62 -17.17 -11.58
C GLU A 87 12.56 -15.77 -10.95
N ARG A 88 13.12 -14.76 -11.63
CA ARG A 88 13.03 -13.35 -11.20
C ARG A 88 11.61 -12.79 -11.33
N VAL A 89 10.91 -13.08 -12.42
CA VAL A 89 9.50 -12.71 -12.60
C VAL A 89 8.65 -13.35 -11.48
N ASP A 90 8.82 -14.64 -11.22
CA ASP A 90 8.10 -15.35 -10.16
C ASP A 90 8.39 -14.75 -8.77
N ALA A 91 9.66 -14.41 -8.50
CA ALA A 91 10.04 -13.75 -7.26
C ALA A 91 9.38 -12.36 -7.12
N ALA A 92 9.38 -11.56 -8.19
CA ALA A 92 8.73 -10.25 -8.21
C ALA A 92 7.21 -10.34 -8.05
N GLN A 93 6.57 -11.34 -8.66
CA GLN A 93 5.14 -11.62 -8.50
C GLN A 93 4.78 -12.00 -7.06
N ARG A 94 5.56 -12.88 -6.43
CA ARG A 94 5.38 -13.26 -5.02
C ARG A 94 5.51 -12.07 -4.09
N GLU A 95 6.51 -11.22 -4.32
CA GLU A 95 6.72 -10.01 -3.51
C GLU A 95 5.57 -9.00 -3.67
N LEU A 96 5.10 -8.79 -4.91
CA LEU A 96 3.95 -7.93 -5.17
C LEU A 96 2.69 -8.44 -4.45
N LEU A 97 2.44 -9.75 -4.47
CA LEU A 97 1.32 -10.36 -3.76
C LEU A 97 1.44 -10.18 -2.24
N ARG A 98 2.64 -10.40 -1.68
CA ARG A 98 2.93 -10.20 -0.25
C ARG A 98 2.63 -8.77 0.18
N LEU A 99 3.11 -7.79 -0.59
CA LEU A 99 2.90 -6.36 -0.32
C LEU A 99 1.42 -5.96 -0.43
N ARG A 100 0.69 -6.48 -1.43
CA ARG A 100 -0.76 -6.27 -1.56
C ARG A 100 -1.53 -6.79 -0.36
N GLN A 101 -1.21 -8.00 0.10
CA GLN A 101 -1.83 -8.57 1.30
C GLN A 101 -1.52 -7.75 2.56
N ALA A 102 -0.28 -7.27 2.70
CA ALA A 102 0.11 -6.39 3.80
C ALA A 102 -0.66 -5.05 3.76
N ALA A 103 -0.78 -4.44 2.58
CA ALA A 103 -1.53 -3.19 2.39
C ALA A 103 -3.02 -3.35 2.73
N LEU A 104 -3.64 -4.45 2.33
CA LEU A 104 -5.05 -4.75 2.67
C LEU A 104 -5.25 -4.88 4.18
N LYS A 105 -4.42 -5.69 4.86
CA LYS A 105 -4.47 -5.84 6.32
C LYS A 105 -4.24 -4.50 7.04
N ALA A 106 -3.28 -3.70 6.57
CA ALA A 106 -3.01 -2.39 7.14
C ALA A 106 -4.21 -1.44 6.99
N ARG A 107 -4.91 -1.48 5.85
CA ARG A 107 -6.09 -0.67 5.58
C ARG A 107 -7.29 -1.04 6.44
N GLU A 108 -7.48 -2.33 6.73
CA GLU A 108 -8.49 -2.80 7.68
C GLU A 108 -8.21 -2.26 9.09
N LEU A 109 -6.95 -2.36 9.54
CA LEU A 109 -6.52 -1.84 10.83
C LEU A 109 -6.65 -0.31 10.93
N GLU A 110 -6.30 0.41 9.85
CA GLU A 110 -6.46 1.85 9.75
C GLU A 110 -7.92 2.26 9.92
N LYS A 111 -8.84 1.63 9.17
CA LYS A 111 -10.28 1.89 9.26
C LYS A 111 -10.79 1.72 10.69
N GLY A 112 -10.45 0.62 11.34
CA GLY A 112 -10.86 0.36 12.72
C GLY A 112 -10.36 1.43 13.71
N THR A 113 -9.13 1.92 13.55
CA THR A 113 -8.61 3.01 14.40
C THR A 113 -9.21 4.37 14.09
N SER A 114 -9.47 4.67 12.82
CA SER A 114 -10.09 5.93 12.41
C SER A 114 -11.52 6.03 12.92
N ASP A 115 -12.27 4.92 12.88
CA ASP A 115 -13.61 4.84 13.44
C ASP A 115 -13.58 5.03 14.97
N LEU A 116 -12.63 4.39 15.66
CA LEU A 116 -12.47 4.57 17.11
C LEU A 116 -12.09 6.02 17.47
N ALA A 117 -11.18 6.64 16.70
CA ALA A 117 -10.80 8.03 16.89
C ALA A 117 -12.00 8.97 16.74
N ARG A 118 -12.83 8.75 15.70
CA ARG A 118 -14.05 9.53 15.46
C ARG A 118 -15.05 9.38 16.60
N ARG A 119 -15.30 8.15 17.08
CA ARG A 119 -16.20 7.89 18.22
C ARG A 119 -15.73 8.60 19.49
N ARG A 120 -14.42 8.59 19.77
CA ARG A 120 -13.86 9.28 20.95
C ARG A 120 -13.97 10.79 20.83
N GLN A 121 -13.74 11.35 19.63
CA GLN A 121 -13.93 12.77 19.38
C GLN A 121 -15.40 13.18 19.61
N LEU A 122 -16.35 12.41 19.08
CA LEU A 122 -17.78 12.67 19.29
C LEU A 122 -18.16 12.59 20.77
N ALA A 123 -17.67 11.58 21.50
CA ALA A 123 -17.93 11.45 22.93
C ALA A 123 -17.40 12.64 23.74
N ARG A 124 -16.21 13.16 23.39
CA ARG A 124 -15.67 14.39 24.00
C ARG A 124 -16.53 15.61 23.67
N GLN A 125 -17.00 15.73 22.42
CA GLN A 125 -17.88 16.83 22.02
C GLN A 125 -19.17 16.81 22.82
N VAL A 126 -19.84 15.65 22.90
CA VAL A 126 -21.06 15.48 23.72
C VAL A 126 -20.82 15.83 25.19
N GLU A 127 -19.65 15.51 25.74
CA GLU A 127 -19.32 15.88 27.12
C GLU A 127 -19.13 17.40 27.29
N VAL A 128 -18.51 18.08 26.31
CA VAL A 128 -18.39 19.53 26.28
C VAL A 128 -19.76 20.18 26.19
N ASP A 129 -20.60 19.74 25.25
CA ASP A 129 -21.95 20.26 25.05
C ASP A 129 -22.80 20.09 26.33
N ARG A 130 -22.69 18.93 26.99
CA ARG A 130 -23.37 18.67 28.28
C ARG A 130 -22.86 19.55 29.43
N ARG A 131 -21.60 19.98 29.41
CA ARG A 131 -21.06 20.90 30.42
C ARG A 131 -21.52 22.33 30.14
N GLU A 132 -21.56 22.70 28.86
CA GLU A 132 -22.04 24.01 28.42
C GLU A 132 -23.54 24.18 28.70
N ASN A 133 -24.37 23.19 28.35
CA ASN A 133 -25.79 23.21 28.67
C ASN A 133 -26.05 23.34 30.18
N ARG A 134 -25.29 22.61 31.02
CA ARG A 134 -25.40 22.75 32.48
C ARG A 134 -25.07 24.16 32.97
N ARG A 135 -24.02 24.78 32.44
CA ARG A 135 -23.66 26.16 32.78
C ARG A 135 -24.76 27.14 32.35
N LEU A 136 -25.30 26.98 31.16
CA LEU A 136 -26.41 27.81 30.67
C LEU A 136 -27.65 27.65 31.55
N GLU A 137 -28.01 26.42 31.93
CA GLU A 137 -29.13 26.16 32.85
C GLU A 137 -28.91 26.80 34.22
N GLU A 138 -27.71 26.74 34.78
CA GLU A 138 -27.34 27.40 36.05
C GLU A 138 -27.49 28.92 35.94
N THR A 139 -26.90 29.53 34.90
CA THR A 139 -27.03 30.97 34.65
C THR A 139 -28.49 31.40 34.47
N HIS A 140 -29.31 30.61 33.77
CA HIS A 140 -30.74 30.89 33.62
C HIS A 140 -31.50 30.83 34.94
N ARG A 141 -31.16 29.91 35.86
CA ARG A 141 -31.78 29.86 37.19
C ARG A 141 -31.38 31.06 38.05
N GLU A 142 -30.11 31.44 38.03
CA GLU A 142 -29.61 32.61 38.77
C GLU A 142 -30.30 33.89 38.32
N LEU A 143 -30.45 34.09 37.01
CA LEU A 143 -31.18 35.23 36.43
C LEU A 143 -32.67 35.24 36.82
N ARG A 144 -33.33 34.07 36.91
CA ARG A 144 -34.73 33.99 37.37
C ARG A 144 -34.87 34.35 38.85
N HIS A 145 -33.92 33.94 39.70
CA HIS A 145 -33.95 34.26 41.13
C HIS A 145 -33.57 35.70 41.46
N SER A 146 -32.77 36.37 40.63
CA SER A 146 -32.47 37.80 40.78
C SER A 146 -33.56 38.72 40.23
N SER A 147 -34.48 38.19 39.42
CA SER A 147 -35.59 38.93 38.82
C SER A 147 -36.88 38.87 39.64
N ASP A 148 -36.89 38.16 40.77
CA ASP A 148 -38.08 38.01 41.61
C ASP A 148 -38.21 39.23 42.56
N PRO A 149 -39.12 40.19 42.29
CA PRO A 149 -39.19 41.45 43.03
C PRO A 149 -39.85 41.31 44.41
N THR A 150 -40.26 40.10 44.79
CA THR A 150 -40.99 39.83 46.03
C THR A 150 -40.09 39.56 47.25
N ARG A 151 -38.76 39.50 47.08
CA ARG A 151 -37.80 39.54 48.19
C ARG A 151 -37.38 40.98 48.50
N SER A 152 -38.24 41.71 49.21
CA SER A 152 -37.82 42.83 50.06
C SER A 152 -37.77 42.35 51.52
N PRO A 153 -36.82 42.86 52.34
CA PRO A 153 -36.65 42.46 53.75
C PRO A 153 -37.87 42.76 54.62
#